data_AF-A0A0F9RST1-F1
#
_entry.id   AF-A0A0F9RST1-F1
#
_cell.length_a   1.000
_cell.length_b   1.000
_cell.length_c   1.000
_cell.angle_alpha   90.00
_cell.angle_beta   90.00
_cell.angle_gamma   90.00
#
_symmetry.space_group_name_H-M   'P 1'
#
loop_
_entity.id
_entity.type
_entity.pdbx_description
1 polymer ?
#
loop_
_entity_poly.entity_id
_entity_poly.type
_entity_poly.pdbx_seq_one_letter_code
_entity_poly.pdbx_strand_id
1 'polypeptide(L)'
;MPVNVMLASMPASEYKSWRLFFTDRPFTQEREDWRIGILAAAIVNMLKSKKGKRAKPSDYIPKWRKPGMQKPAPALVIASKVNVLRTMFGSKAI
;
A
#
# COMPACT_ATOMS: atom_id res chain seq x y z
N MET A 1 -13.94 -9.17 21.38
CA MET A 1 -12.96 -9.40 22.47
C MET A 1 -11.77 -8.49 22.22
N PRO A 2 -11.36 -7.63 23.16
CA PRO A 2 -10.19 -6.77 22.98
C PRO A 2 -8.89 -7.60 23.08
N VAL A 3 -7.85 -7.17 22.35
CA VAL A 3 -6.61 -7.96 22.14
C VAL A 3 -5.89 -8.25 23.45
N ASN A 4 -5.90 -7.32 24.39
CA ASN A 4 -5.29 -7.48 25.71
C ASN A 4 -5.92 -8.62 26.52
N VAL A 5 -7.26 -8.76 26.48
CA VAL A 5 -7.96 -9.84 27.17
C VAL A 5 -7.69 -11.17 26.49
N MET A 6 -7.65 -11.19 25.14
CA MET A 6 -7.32 -12.39 24.37
C MET A 6 -5.90 -12.90 24.70
N LEU A 7 -4.90 -12.01 24.74
CA LEU A 7 -3.50 -12.38 25.03
C LEU A 7 -3.31 -12.88 26.46
N ALA A 8 -4.08 -12.36 27.42
CA ALA A 8 -4.03 -12.79 28.80
C ALA A 8 -4.67 -14.17 29.02
N SER A 9 -5.69 -14.53 28.22
CA SER A 9 -6.43 -15.79 28.37
C SER A 9 -5.99 -16.90 27.42
N MET A 10 -5.37 -16.59 26.28
CA MET A 10 -5.05 -17.57 25.24
C MET A 10 -3.67 -18.22 25.48
N PRO A 11 -3.58 -19.57 25.44
CA PRO A 11 -2.30 -20.26 25.55
C PRO A 11 -1.40 -19.98 24.34
N ALA A 12 -0.09 -19.91 24.58
CA ALA A 12 0.90 -19.58 23.55
C ALA A 12 0.91 -20.58 22.37
N SER A 13 0.54 -21.84 22.61
CA SER A 13 0.40 -22.88 21.59
C SER A 13 -0.72 -22.56 20.59
N GLU A 14 -1.86 -22.07 21.07
CA GLU A 14 -3.00 -21.69 20.26
C GLU A 14 -2.73 -20.39 19.50
N TYR A 15 -2.07 -19.42 20.14
CA TYR A 15 -1.60 -18.23 19.42
C TYR A 15 -0.66 -18.58 18.26
N LYS A 16 0.23 -19.58 18.46
CA LYS A 16 1.16 -20.05 17.42
C LYS A 16 0.41 -20.72 16.26
N SER A 17 -0.60 -21.53 16.51
CA SER A 17 -1.39 -22.17 15.45
C SER A 17 -2.19 -21.14 14.65
N TRP A 18 -2.78 -20.14 15.31
CA TRP A 18 -3.43 -19.02 14.63
C TRP A 18 -2.46 -18.22 13.77
N ARG A 19 -1.26 -17.94 14.28
CA ARG A 19 -0.23 -17.25 13.51
C ARG A 19 0.17 -18.04 12.26
N LEU A 20 0.34 -19.36 12.36
CA LEU A 20 0.62 -20.21 11.22
C LEU A 20 -0.56 -20.22 10.23
N PHE A 21 -1.78 -20.37 10.74
CA PHE A 21 -3.01 -20.31 9.92
C PHE A 21 -3.08 -19.04 9.09
N PHE A 22 -2.80 -17.86 9.67
CA PHE A 22 -2.82 -16.59 8.93
C PHE A 22 -1.61 -16.38 8.02
N THR A 23 -0.49 -17.06 8.26
CA THR A 23 0.72 -16.95 7.43
C THR A 23 0.65 -17.87 6.21
N ASP A 24 0.08 -19.07 6.37
CA ASP A 24 0.07 -20.13 5.35
C ASP A 24 -1.20 -20.12 4.46
N ARG A 25 -2.07 -19.13 4.61
CA ARG A 25 -3.27 -19.05 3.75
C ARG A 25 -2.86 -18.84 2.29
N PRO A 26 -3.29 -19.72 1.36
CA PRO A 26 -3.04 -19.52 -0.08
C PRO A 26 -3.81 -18.32 -0.66
N PHE A 27 -4.84 -17.85 0.05
CA PHE A 27 -5.61 -16.67 -0.27
C PHE A 27 -5.28 -15.56 0.73
N THR A 28 -4.34 -14.71 0.35
CA THR A 28 -4.04 -13.46 1.06
C THR A 28 -5.20 -12.48 0.95
N GLN A 29 -5.27 -11.55 1.91
CA GLN A 29 -6.21 -10.44 1.92
C GLN A 29 -6.18 -9.63 0.62
N GLU A 30 -5.04 -9.59 -0.06
CA GLU A 30 -4.92 -8.99 -1.40
C GLU A 30 -5.88 -9.61 -2.42
N ARG A 31 -6.05 -10.94 -2.44
CA ARG A 31 -7.02 -11.59 -3.35
C ARG A 31 -8.45 -11.25 -3.01
N GLU A 32 -8.75 -11.06 -1.73
CA GLU A 32 -10.08 -10.63 -1.26
C GLU A 32 -10.37 -9.20 -1.75
N ASP A 33 -9.39 -8.31 -1.63
CA ASP A 33 -9.48 -6.94 -2.14
C ASP A 33 -9.66 -6.88 -3.66
N TRP A 34 -9.00 -7.77 -4.42
CA TRP A 34 -9.23 -7.88 -5.87
C TRP A 34 -10.67 -8.30 -6.20
N ARG A 35 -11.26 -9.24 -5.45
CA ARG A 35 -12.66 -9.65 -5.68
C ARG A 35 -13.63 -8.50 -5.41
N ILE A 36 -13.41 -7.76 -4.32
CA ILE A 36 -14.21 -6.58 -3.99
C ILE A 36 -14.02 -5.48 -5.05
N GLY A 37 -12.79 -5.26 -5.51
CA GLY A 37 -12.49 -4.29 -6.57
C GLY A 37 -13.19 -4.60 -7.89
N ILE A 38 -13.30 -5.89 -8.26
CA ILE A 38 -14.06 -6.33 -9.43
C ILE A 38 -15.54 -5.97 -9.27
N LEU A 39 -16.13 -6.30 -8.12
CA LEU A 39 -17.54 -6.03 -7.83
C LEU A 39 -17.84 -4.53 -7.83
N ALA A 40 -16.99 -3.72 -7.18
CA ALA A 40 -17.10 -2.27 -7.16
C ALA A 40 -17.00 -1.66 -8.58
N ALA A 41 -16.04 -2.12 -9.39
CA ALA A 41 -15.90 -1.66 -10.76
C ALA A 41 -17.11 -2.03 -11.62
N ALA A 42 -17.69 -3.22 -11.43
CA ALA A 42 -18.91 -3.64 -12.12
C ALA A 42 -20.10 -2.72 -11.77
N ILE A 43 -20.34 -2.47 -10.48
CA ILE A 43 -21.41 -1.60 -10.00
C ILE A 43 -21.25 -0.18 -10.55
N VAL A 44 -20.05 0.39 -10.48
CA VAL A 44 -19.81 1.76 -10.97
C VAL A 44 -19.99 1.86 -12.48
N ASN A 45 -19.52 0.87 -13.24
CA ASN A 45 -19.71 0.87 -14.69
C ASN A 45 -21.18 0.67 -15.09
N MET A 46 -21.97 -0.05 -14.28
CA MET A 46 -23.41 -0.20 -14.49
C MET A 46 -24.18 1.10 -14.23
N LEU A 47 -23.83 1.84 -13.16
CA LEU A 47 -24.53 3.07 -12.76
C LEU A 47 -24.11 4.29 -13.58
N LYS A 48 -23.00 4.21 -14.29
CA LYS A 48 -22.42 5.34 -15.00
C LYS A 48 -23.04 5.54 -16.39
N SER A 49 -23.28 6.81 -16.76
CA SER A 49 -23.67 7.22 -18.12
C SER A 49 -22.58 6.88 -19.16
N LYS A 50 -22.97 6.64 -20.43
CA LYS A 50 -22.07 6.22 -21.54
C LYS A 50 -20.83 7.11 -21.75
N LYS A 51 -20.77 8.31 -21.17
CA LYS A 51 -19.63 9.23 -21.29
C LYS A 51 -18.62 9.04 -20.14
N GLY A 52 -17.36 8.85 -20.52
CA GLY A 52 -16.18 8.87 -19.64
C GLY A 52 -15.46 7.52 -19.48
N LYS A 53 -14.29 7.53 -18.86
CA LYS A 53 -13.42 6.35 -18.65
C LYS A 53 -14.06 5.21 -17.83
N ARG A 54 -14.02 3.97 -18.32
CA ARG A 54 -14.47 2.78 -17.57
C ARG A 54 -13.64 2.62 -16.29
N ALA A 55 -14.31 2.34 -15.18
CA ALA A 55 -13.65 2.06 -13.91
C ALA A 55 -12.99 0.68 -13.98
N LYS A 56 -11.74 0.59 -13.52
CA LYS A 56 -10.98 -0.67 -13.45
C LYS A 56 -11.01 -1.22 -12.02
N PRO A 57 -10.95 -2.55 -11.82
CA PRO A 57 -10.87 -3.14 -10.48
C PRO A 57 -9.73 -2.56 -9.63
N SER A 58 -8.58 -2.30 -10.25
CA SER A 58 -7.40 -1.70 -9.61
C SER A 58 -7.61 -0.30 -9.05
N ASP A 59 -8.65 0.41 -9.48
CA ASP A 59 -8.96 1.75 -8.99
C ASP A 59 -9.55 1.71 -7.57
N TYR A 60 -10.09 0.56 -7.15
CA TYR A 60 -10.75 0.34 -5.86
C TYR A 60 -9.94 -0.50 -4.87
N ILE A 61 -8.69 -0.83 -5.21
CA ILE A 61 -7.82 -1.63 -4.35
C ILE A 61 -6.94 -0.72 -3.50
N PRO A 62 -6.87 -0.93 -2.18
CA PRO A 62 -5.96 -0.20 -1.32
C PRO A 62 -4.51 -0.36 -1.79
N LYS A 63 -3.85 0.74 -2.11
CA LYS A 63 -2.41 0.73 -2.39
C LYS A 63 -1.68 0.74 -1.06
N TRP A 64 -1.47 -0.43 -0.46
CA TRP A 64 -0.59 -0.52 0.70
C TRP A 64 0.80 -0.06 0.29
N ARG A 65 1.26 1.04 0.88
CA ARG A 65 2.63 1.50 0.74
C ARG A 65 3.52 0.35 1.19
N LYS A 66 4.44 -0.11 0.33
CA LYS A 66 5.52 -0.98 0.80
C LYS A 66 6.21 -0.24 1.96
N PRO A 67 6.36 -0.84 3.15
CA PRO A 67 7.16 -0.24 4.22
C PRO A 67 8.57 -0.02 3.65
N GLY A 68 8.94 1.25 3.46
CA GLY A 68 10.16 1.66 2.75
C GLY A 68 9.93 2.76 1.69
N MET A 69 8.71 2.94 1.19
CA MET A 69 8.40 4.06 0.29
C MET A 69 7.93 5.30 1.08
N GLN A 70 8.77 5.77 2.02
CA GLN A 70 8.66 7.14 2.51
C GLN A 70 9.03 8.03 1.33
N LYS A 71 8.08 8.85 0.87
CA LYS A 71 8.37 9.92 -0.08
C LYS A 71 9.45 10.77 0.61
N PRO A 72 10.68 10.91 0.05
CA PRO A 72 11.69 11.71 0.71
C PRO A 72 11.10 13.11 0.91
N ALA A 73 11.29 13.66 2.11
CA ALA A 73 10.81 14.99 2.44
C ALA A 73 11.21 15.96 1.31
N PRO A 74 10.34 16.91 0.90
CA PRO A 74 10.59 17.77 -0.26
C PRO A 74 11.93 18.52 -0.17
N ALA A 75 12.41 18.80 1.04
CA ALA A 75 13.71 19.40 1.29
C ALA A 75 14.90 18.56 0.77
N LEU A 76 14.85 17.24 0.86
CA LEU A 76 15.95 16.36 0.45
C LEU A 76 16.11 16.31 -1.09
N VAL A 77 14.99 16.43 -1.83
CA VAL A 77 14.97 16.44 -3.30
C VAL A 77 15.45 17.79 -3.84
N ILE A 78 15.15 18.89 -3.14
CA ILE A 78 15.62 20.23 -3.52
C ILE A 78 17.14 20.32 -3.27
N ALA A 79 17.62 19.84 -2.12
CA ALA A 79 19.05 19.83 -1.80
C ALA A 79 19.88 18.99 -2.78
N SER A 80 19.38 17.81 -3.21
CA SER A 80 20.10 16.98 -4.18
C SER A 80 20.22 17.64 -5.56
N LYS A 81 19.16 18.32 -6.02
CA LYS A 81 19.19 19.08 -7.29
C LYS A 81 20.15 20.26 -7.23
N VAL A 82 20.21 20.97 -6.10
CA VAL A 82 21.14 22.10 -5.91
C VAL A 82 22.60 21.61 -5.88
N ASN A 83 22.87 20.47 -5.26
CA ASN A 83 24.24 19.94 -5.20
C ASN A 83 24.73 19.45 -6.57
N VAL A 84 23.85 18.83 -7.36
CA VAL A 84 24.15 18.42 -8.75
C VAL A 84 24.38 19.65 -9.65
N LEU A 85 23.60 20.72 -9.48
CA LEU A 85 23.83 21.97 -10.21
C LEU A 85 25.14 22.65 -9.79
N ARG A 86 25.51 22.58 -8.50
CA ARG A 86 26.78 23.12 -8.00
C ARG A 86 27.99 22.35 -8.52
N THR A 87 27.90 21.02 -8.65
CA THR A 87 28.97 20.21 -9.24
C THR A 87 29.05 20.33 -10.76
N MET A 88 27.94 20.63 -11.44
CA MET A 88 27.93 20.88 -12.90
C MET A 88 28.41 22.28 -13.29
N PHE A 89 28.26 23.28 -12.41
CA PHE A 89 28.59 24.68 -12.71
C PHE A 89 29.71 25.29 -11.85
N GLY A 90 30.38 24.50 -11.00
CA GLY A 90 31.33 25.00 -10.00
C GLY A 90 32.69 24.31 -10.02
N SER A 91 33.45 24.46 -11.10
CA SER A 91 34.92 24.33 -11.08
C SER A 91 35.55 25.17 -12.19
N LYS A 92 35.57 26.49 -12.00
CA LYS A 92 36.61 27.40 -12.53
C LYS A 92 36.47 28.83 -11.99
N ALA A 93 37.64 29.42 -11.72
CA ALA A 93 37.94 30.77 -11.21
C ALA A 93 37.72 30.92 -9.69
N ILE A 94 38.75 31.11 -8.85
CA ILE A 94 40.10 31.68 -8.99
C ILE A 94 41.10 30.81 -8.21
#